data_AF-A0A820I476-F1
#
_entry.id   AF-A0A820I476-F1
#
_cell.length_a   1.000
_cell.length_b   1.000
_cell.length_c   1.000
_cell.angle_alpha   90.00
_cell.angle_beta   90.00
_cell.angle_gamma   90.00
#
_symmetry.space_group_name_H-M   'P 1'
#
loop_
_entity.id
_entity.type
_entity.pdbx_description
1 polymer ?
#
loop_
_entity_poly.entity_id
_entity_poly.type
_entity_poly.pdbx_seq_one_letter_code
_entity_poly.pdbx_strand_id
1 'polypeptide(L)'
;MLKFVHLLDDAGYSIEKMHGSRTSVHIGQFSTDHAYTSLRMEPEYRSRFHGPNSLLYNAAARLSYHFNLQGPNVSLDVACSSSLEAVHMAVETLRTYEADIAVCGGVNGIYAPESVFYASNIGALSPDGRSRSFSADANGYAKGDGLGLIMLKRLSDAERDGDRIYCVIRDVLSNHDGNEDKSNFVVPSAAGQTRLLTDVYKRTNFDLQRIFYVEAHGTGTPVGDPIEANCLGQFFNRSSLEPPLLIGSVKSNLGHTEGAAGIAGLIKAAMCMYHRAIPPNMQFTSLNPRIEAQRYNLHVVQHSIHFPPSTDTAPIAIGINSFGMGGNNVHAIVEEYRPSAKNSITNGYTNGHANGCHQIENKQYFVFLFSTKTRKSLKDQVAQFNQWLQKRPTSDVDNDHAFFQRISQQLLL
;
A
#
# COMPACT_ATOMS: atom_id res chain seq x y z
N MET A 1 5.17 -14.17 7.96
CA MET A 1 4.29 -15.09 8.74
C MET A 1 3.23 -14.34 9.53
N LEU A 2 3.54 -13.70 10.67
CA LEU A 2 2.52 -13.02 11.49
C LEU A 2 1.72 -11.96 10.71
N LYS A 3 2.40 -11.13 9.91
CA LYS A 3 1.76 -10.12 9.07
C LYS A 3 0.81 -10.69 8.01
N PHE A 4 1.04 -11.92 7.56
CA PHE A 4 0.11 -12.61 6.66
C PHE A 4 -1.15 -13.03 7.40
N VAL A 5 -1.03 -13.52 8.65
CA VAL A 5 -2.21 -13.82 9.49
C VAL A 5 -3.04 -12.55 9.72
N HIS A 6 -2.40 -11.43 10.06
CA HIS A 6 -3.11 -10.15 10.21
C HIS A 6 -3.80 -9.70 8.91
N LEU A 7 -3.21 -9.97 7.74
CA LEU A 7 -3.85 -9.71 6.45
C LEU A 7 -5.11 -10.58 6.28
N LEU A 8 -5.04 -11.86 6.63
CA LEU A 8 -6.21 -12.75 6.56
C LEU A 8 -7.32 -12.28 7.51
N ASP A 9 -6.97 -11.91 8.75
CA ASP A 9 -7.90 -11.37 9.74
C ASP A 9 -8.59 -10.10 9.23
N ASP A 10 -7.83 -9.17 8.62
CA ASP A 10 -8.35 -7.92 8.04
C ASP A 10 -9.27 -8.18 6.84
N ALA A 11 -8.94 -9.18 6.01
CA ALA A 11 -9.72 -9.58 4.84
C ALA A 11 -10.93 -10.47 5.19
N GLY A 12 -11.03 -11.01 6.41
CA GLY A 12 -12.09 -11.95 6.81
C GLY A 12 -11.88 -13.39 6.33
N TYR A 13 -10.65 -13.78 6.01
CA TYR A 13 -10.29 -15.14 5.59
C TYR A 13 -9.66 -15.91 6.75
N SER A 14 -9.93 -17.21 6.85
CA SER A 14 -9.26 -18.09 7.81
C SER A 14 -8.09 -18.81 7.14
N ILE A 15 -7.15 -19.30 7.94
CA ILE A 15 -6.03 -20.12 7.42
C ILE A 15 -6.57 -21.37 6.71
N GLU A 16 -7.63 -21.97 7.23
CA GLU A 16 -8.28 -23.16 6.66
C GLU A 16 -8.90 -22.86 5.29
N LYS A 17 -9.52 -21.69 5.11
CA LYS A 17 -10.04 -21.26 3.79
C LYS A 17 -8.94 -21.05 2.77
N MET A 18 -7.76 -20.62 3.21
CA MET A 18 -6.59 -20.39 2.34
C MET A 18 -5.81 -21.67 2.04
N HIS A 19 -5.95 -22.71 2.86
CA HIS A 19 -5.15 -23.91 2.72
C HIS A 19 -5.50 -24.70 1.45
N GLY A 20 -4.53 -24.86 0.56
CA GLY A 20 -4.70 -25.53 -0.73
C GLY A 20 -5.36 -24.67 -1.81
N SER A 21 -5.59 -23.38 -1.54
CA SER A 21 -6.20 -22.47 -2.51
C SER A 21 -5.22 -22.14 -3.64
N ARG A 22 -5.79 -21.72 -4.79
CA ARG A 22 -5.04 -21.11 -5.89
C ARG A 22 -4.69 -19.65 -5.59
N THR A 23 -4.02 -19.42 -4.46
CA THR A 23 -3.53 -18.10 -4.06
C THR A 23 -2.11 -17.89 -4.56
N SER A 24 -1.91 -16.82 -5.32
CA SER A 24 -0.57 -16.39 -5.74
C SER A 24 0.09 -15.50 -4.68
N VAL A 25 1.43 -15.48 -4.65
CA VAL A 25 2.22 -14.68 -3.70
C VAL A 25 3.32 -13.92 -4.43
N HIS A 26 3.30 -12.59 -4.34
CA HIS A 26 4.23 -11.69 -5.02
C HIS A 26 4.87 -10.73 -4.03
N ILE A 27 6.16 -10.89 -3.72
CA ILE A 27 6.83 -10.08 -2.68
C ILE A 27 8.00 -9.28 -3.28
N GLY A 28 7.90 -7.96 -3.23
CA GLY A 28 9.00 -7.06 -3.54
C GLY A 28 9.96 -6.90 -2.35
N GLN A 29 11.26 -7.03 -2.61
CA GLN A 29 12.29 -6.76 -1.61
C GLN A 29 13.53 -6.20 -2.32
N PHE A 30 14.17 -5.23 -1.68
CA PHE A 30 15.40 -4.60 -2.16
C PHE A 30 16.57 -4.82 -1.18
N SER A 31 16.28 -4.85 0.13
CA SER A 31 17.33 -5.05 1.14
C SER A 31 17.97 -6.44 1.03
N THR A 32 19.29 -6.50 0.99
CA THR A 32 20.08 -7.74 1.03
C THR A 32 20.89 -7.88 2.32
N ASP A 33 20.66 -7.01 3.30
CA ASP A 33 21.37 -6.94 4.58
C ASP A 33 21.42 -8.30 5.28
N HIS A 34 20.30 -9.02 5.34
CA HIS A 34 20.26 -10.35 5.96
C HIS A 34 21.16 -11.36 5.23
N ALA A 35 21.27 -11.28 3.90
CA ALA A 35 22.19 -12.13 3.14
C ALA A 35 23.66 -11.75 3.44
N TYR A 36 23.97 -10.46 3.52
CA TYR A 36 25.32 -10.00 3.87
C TYR A 36 25.74 -10.40 5.28
N THR A 37 24.87 -10.21 6.28
CA THR A 37 25.15 -10.65 7.66
C THR A 37 25.28 -12.17 7.73
N SER A 38 24.50 -12.91 6.95
CA SER A 38 24.59 -14.36 6.86
C SER A 38 25.95 -14.84 6.34
N LEU A 39 26.52 -14.14 5.34
CA LEU A 39 27.84 -14.46 4.78
C LEU A 39 29.00 -14.17 5.74
N ARG A 40 28.80 -13.28 6.72
CA ARG A 40 29.81 -12.93 7.74
C ARG A 40 29.72 -13.79 9.01
N MET A 41 28.65 -14.54 9.19
CA MET A 41 28.50 -15.43 10.33
C MET A 41 29.51 -16.58 10.26
N GLU A 42 30.19 -16.90 11.36
CA GLU A 42 31.11 -18.05 11.40
C GLU A 42 30.40 -19.36 11.05
N PRO A 43 31.06 -20.30 10.34
CA PRO A 43 30.44 -21.56 9.90
C PRO A 43 29.74 -22.35 11.02
N GLU A 44 30.30 -22.35 12.23
CA GLU A 44 29.76 -23.02 13.42
C GLU A 44 28.44 -22.46 13.94
N TYR A 45 28.11 -21.20 13.64
CA TYR A 45 26.83 -20.59 14.01
C TYR A 45 25.77 -20.69 12.91
N ARG A 46 26.14 -21.18 11.72
CA ARG A 46 25.20 -21.32 10.61
C ARG A 46 24.39 -22.60 10.76
N SER A 47 23.08 -22.45 10.92
CA SER A 47 22.18 -23.60 10.71
C SER A 47 22.27 -24.09 9.26
N ARG A 48 21.97 -25.37 9.01
CA ARG A 48 21.89 -25.92 7.64
C ARG A 48 20.90 -25.18 6.71
N PHE A 49 19.97 -24.41 7.27
CA PHE A 49 18.99 -23.62 6.51
C PHE A 49 19.37 -22.15 6.39
N HIS A 50 20.49 -21.73 6.97
CA HIS A 50 20.85 -20.32 7.04
C HIS A 50 20.95 -19.66 5.65
N GLY A 51 21.66 -20.29 4.72
CA GLY A 51 21.75 -19.83 3.32
C GLY A 51 20.39 -19.78 2.61
N PRO A 52 19.63 -20.89 2.51
CA PRO A 52 18.29 -20.88 1.90
C PRO A 52 17.33 -19.84 2.50
N ASN A 53 17.49 -19.52 3.79
CA ASN A 53 16.66 -18.56 4.50
C ASN A 53 17.01 -17.10 4.22
N SER A 54 18.22 -16.83 3.72
CA SER A 54 18.70 -15.47 3.47
C SER A 54 18.51 -15.01 2.03
N LEU A 55 18.06 -15.88 1.13
CA LEU A 55 17.91 -15.61 -0.29
C LEU A 55 16.54 -14.98 -0.62
N LEU A 56 16.51 -14.17 -1.68
CA LEU A 56 15.35 -13.36 -2.07
C LEU A 56 14.06 -14.17 -2.24
N TYR A 57 14.12 -15.32 -2.93
CA TYR A 57 12.96 -16.18 -3.22
C TYR A 57 12.18 -16.59 -1.95
N ASN A 58 12.87 -16.59 -0.81
CA ASN A 58 12.38 -17.14 0.43
C ASN A 58 11.19 -16.34 1.00
N ALA A 59 11.11 -15.04 0.70
CA ALA A 59 10.06 -14.16 1.20
C ALA A 59 8.66 -14.63 0.79
N ALA A 60 8.46 -14.91 -0.50
CA ALA A 60 7.20 -15.47 -1.00
C ALA A 60 7.09 -16.97 -0.71
N ALA A 61 8.15 -17.75 -0.98
CA ALA A 61 8.12 -19.20 -0.89
C ALA A 61 7.75 -19.70 0.52
N ARG A 62 8.18 -18.99 1.57
CA ARG A 62 7.80 -19.34 2.95
C ARG A 62 6.31 -19.17 3.23
N LEU A 63 5.67 -18.14 2.66
CA LEU A 63 4.23 -17.93 2.81
C LEU A 63 3.49 -19.07 2.12
N SER A 64 3.83 -19.34 0.86
CA SER A 64 3.21 -20.39 0.06
C SER A 64 3.38 -21.77 0.69
N TYR A 65 4.58 -22.12 1.12
CA TYR A 65 4.85 -23.39 1.78
C TYR A 65 4.07 -23.55 3.09
N HIS A 66 4.12 -22.54 3.97
CA HIS A 66 3.56 -22.66 5.31
C HIS A 66 2.03 -22.65 5.32
N PHE A 67 1.40 -21.91 4.42
CA PHE A 67 -0.06 -21.83 4.31
C PHE A 67 -0.64 -22.70 3.19
N ASN A 68 0.20 -23.52 2.54
CA ASN A 68 -0.17 -24.39 1.41
C ASN A 68 -0.89 -23.60 0.28
N LEU A 69 -0.32 -22.48 -0.14
CA LEU A 69 -0.85 -21.67 -1.24
C LEU A 69 -0.28 -22.20 -2.55
N GLN A 70 -1.15 -22.51 -3.52
CA GLN A 70 -0.80 -23.29 -4.71
C GLN A 70 -0.81 -22.48 -6.02
N GLY A 71 -0.91 -21.14 -5.94
CA GLY A 71 -0.80 -20.25 -7.09
C GLY A 71 0.65 -19.84 -7.42
N PRO A 72 0.86 -19.02 -8.47
CA PRO A 72 2.16 -18.45 -8.80
C PRO A 72 2.85 -17.78 -7.61
N ASN A 73 4.16 -17.97 -7.48
CA ASN A 73 4.93 -17.50 -6.33
C ASN A 73 6.24 -16.85 -6.77
N VAL A 74 6.43 -15.57 -6.47
CA VAL A 74 7.61 -14.82 -6.86
C VAL A 74 8.08 -13.88 -5.76
N SER A 75 9.40 -13.78 -5.60
CA SER A 75 10.03 -12.66 -4.92
C SER A 75 10.95 -11.96 -5.91
N LEU A 76 10.92 -10.63 -5.93
CA LEU A 76 11.56 -9.84 -6.97
C LEU A 76 12.23 -8.59 -6.39
N ASP A 77 13.25 -8.12 -7.11
CA ASP A 77 14.00 -6.91 -6.80
C ASP A 77 14.12 -6.05 -8.06
N VAL A 78 13.41 -4.92 -8.06
CA VAL A 78 13.56 -3.82 -9.01
C VAL A 78 13.79 -2.51 -8.23
N ALA A 79 14.58 -2.60 -7.15
CA ALA A 79 14.87 -1.53 -6.20
C ALA A 79 13.61 -0.95 -5.54
N CYS A 80 13.51 0.38 -5.45
CA CYS A 80 12.43 1.07 -4.74
C CYS A 80 11.01 0.80 -5.28
N SER A 81 10.88 0.33 -6.53
CA SER A 81 9.60 0.01 -7.14
C SER A 81 9.14 -1.44 -6.90
N SER A 82 9.95 -2.27 -6.24
CA SER A 82 9.71 -3.72 -6.09
C SER A 82 8.33 -4.09 -5.58
N SER A 83 7.84 -3.43 -4.54
CA SER A 83 6.52 -3.77 -4.00
C SER A 83 5.36 -3.38 -4.92
N LEU A 84 5.49 -2.33 -5.73
CA LEU A 84 4.44 -1.96 -6.69
C LEU A 84 4.54 -2.81 -7.96
N GLU A 85 5.73 -3.23 -8.36
CA GLU A 85 5.94 -4.24 -9.41
C GLU A 85 5.31 -5.59 -9.00
N ALA A 86 5.45 -5.98 -7.73
CA ALA A 86 4.78 -7.17 -7.19
C ALA A 86 3.25 -7.05 -7.27
N VAL A 87 2.69 -5.85 -7.10
CA VAL A 87 1.26 -5.58 -7.32
C VAL A 87 0.91 -5.69 -8.81
N HIS A 88 1.74 -5.15 -9.71
CA HIS A 88 1.54 -5.31 -11.16
C HIS A 88 1.45 -6.79 -11.56
N MET A 89 2.41 -7.61 -11.15
CA MET A 89 2.41 -9.06 -11.43
C MET A 89 1.19 -9.76 -10.82
N ALA A 90 0.79 -9.40 -9.60
CA ALA A 90 -0.40 -9.94 -8.95
C ALA A 90 -1.69 -9.62 -9.71
N VAL A 91 -1.83 -8.39 -10.20
CA VAL A 91 -2.98 -7.96 -11.02
C VAL A 91 -3.03 -8.75 -12.32
N GLU A 92 -1.91 -8.92 -13.02
CA GLU A 92 -1.86 -9.70 -14.26
C GLU A 92 -2.14 -11.20 -14.01
N THR A 93 -1.66 -11.76 -12.90
CA THR A 93 -1.96 -13.15 -12.48
C THR A 93 -3.47 -13.36 -12.26
N LEU A 94 -4.15 -12.38 -11.66
CA LEU A 94 -5.61 -12.43 -11.45
C LEU A 94 -6.38 -12.27 -12.76
N ARG A 95 -5.92 -11.38 -13.66
CA ARG A 95 -6.54 -11.14 -14.98
C ARG A 95 -6.45 -12.35 -15.91
N THR A 96 -5.35 -13.08 -15.85
CA THR A 96 -5.11 -14.31 -16.63
C THR A 96 -5.74 -15.56 -15.99
N TYR A 97 -6.42 -15.41 -14.85
CA TYR A 97 -7.03 -16.50 -14.09
C TYR A 97 -6.04 -17.59 -13.66
N GLU A 98 -4.74 -17.27 -13.52
CA GLU A 98 -3.74 -18.19 -12.97
C GLU A 98 -3.91 -18.39 -11.46
N ALA A 99 -4.51 -17.41 -10.78
CA ALA A 99 -4.91 -17.47 -9.38
C ALA A 99 -6.30 -16.84 -9.15
N ASP A 100 -6.93 -17.18 -8.03
CA ASP A 100 -8.22 -16.61 -7.62
C ASP A 100 -8.07 -15.51 -6.55
N ILE A 101 -6.99 -15.60 -5.80
CA ILE A 101 -6.55 -14.61 -4.81
C ILE A 101 -5.08 -14.33 -5.07
N ALA A 102 -4.65 -13.09 -4.92
CA ALA A 102 -3.24 -12.75 -4.91
C ALA A 102 -2.89 -12.04 -3.59
N VAL A 103 -1.83 -12.49 -2.94
CA VAL A 103 -1.21 -11.76 -1.83
C VAL A 103 0.05 -11.10 -2.34
N CYS A 104 0.12 -9.79 -2.25
CA CYS A 104 1.26 -9.03 -2.72
C CYS A 104 1.67 -7.93 -1.75
N GLY A 105 2.90 -7.46 -1.89
CA GLY A 105 3.42 -6.36 -1.09
C GLY A 105 4.93 -6.31 -1.11
N GLY A 106 5.52 -5.87 -0.02
CA GLY A 106 6.98 -5.87 0.10
C GLY A 106 7.49 -5.61 1.48
N VAL A 107 8.80 -5.83 1.61
CA VAL A 107 9.53 -5.77 2.86
C VAL A 107 10.87 -5.06 2.67
N ASN A 108 11.25 -4.27 3.66
CA ASN A 108 12.56 -3.67 3.79
C ASN A 108 12.99 -3.71 5.25
N GLY A 109 14.21 -4.19 5.48
CA GLY A 109 14.84 -4.24 6.80
C GLY A 109 16.29 -3.76 6.71
N ILE A 110 16.64 -2.78 7.54
CA ILE A 110 17.97 -2.19 7.66
C ILE A 110 18.65 -2.88 8.84
N TYR A 111 19.40 -3.93 8.54
CA TYR A 111 20.06 -4.77 9.55
C TYR A 111 21.57 -4.56 9.59
N ALA A 112 22.14 -3.86 8.61
CA ALA A 112 23.58 -3.68 8.48
C ALA A 112 23.92 -2.25 8.02
N PRO A 113 25.01 -1.64 8.53
CA PRO A 113 25.37 -0.26 8.19
C PRO A 113 25.84 -0.08 6.74
N GLU A 114 26.26 -1.15 6.06
CA GLU A 114 26.76 -1.11 4.68
C GLU A 114 25.77 -0.49 3.71
N SER A 115 24.48 -0.84 3.81
CA SER A 115 23.45 -0.31 2.92
C SER A 115 23.28 1.20 3.10
N VAL A 116 23.51 1.72 4.32
CA VAL A 116 23.52 3.15 4.62
C VAL A 116 24.75 3.82 4.02
N PHE A 117 25.93 3.21 4.16
CA PHE A 117 27.16 3.74 3.56
C PHE A 117 27.09 3.83 2.04
N TYR A 118 26.58 2.79 1.36
CA TYR A 118 26.44 2.82 -0.10
C TYR A 118 25.49 3.91 -0.57
N ALA A 119 24.34 4.07 0.08
CA ALA A 119 23.39 5.13 -0.25
C ALA A 119 23.95 6.54 0.05
N SER A 120 24.73 6.67 1.13
CA SER A 120 25.41 7.93 1.47
C SER A 120 26.49 8.28 0.44
N ASN A 121 27.28 7.30 -0.02
CA ASN A 121 28.37 7.51 -0.98
C ASN A 121 27.88 8.00 -2.35
N ILE A 122 26.66 7.63 -2.75
CA ILE A 122 26.03 8.14 -3.98
C ILE A 122 25.23 9.43 -3.76
N GLY A 123 25.27 10.00 -2.55
CA GLY A 123 24.59 11.25 -2.20
C GLY A 123 23.07 11.14 -2.12
N ALA A 124 22.52 9.93 -1.95
CA ALA A 124 21.08 9.73 -1.94
C ALA A 124 20.42 10.04 -0.58
N LEU A 125 21.19 9.94 0.51
CA LEU A 125 20.68 10.15 1.87
C LEU A 125 20.70 11.63 2.28
N SER A 126 19.63 12.03 2.95
CA SER A 126 19.55 13.31 3.64
C SER A 126 20.46 13.30 4.87
N PRO A 127 21.35 14.30 5.05
CA PRO A 127 22.20 14.41 6.25
C PRO A 127 21.43 14.50 7.57
N ASP A 128 20.19 15.01 7.55
CA ASP A 128 19.35 15.12 8.73
C ASP A 128 18.32 13.98 8.87
N GLY A 129 18.44 12.95 8.02
CA GLY A 129 17.61 11.75 8.08
C GLY A 129 16.14 12.03 7.83
N ARG A 130 15.84 12.95 6.90
CA ARG A 130 14.47 13.38 6.56
C ARG A 130 14.19 13.27 5.06
N SER A 131 12.95 12.97 4.69
CA SER A 131 12.50 12.94 3.30
C SER A 131 11.57 14.12 3.07
N ARG A 132 12.14 15.27 2.71
CA ARG A 132 11.41 16.55 2.57
C ARG A 132 10.79 16.67 1.18
N SER A 133 9.88 15.75 0.84
CA SER A 133 9.27 15.64 -0.49
C SER A 133 8.70 16.99 -0.97
N PHE A 134 9.16 17.43 -2.14
CA PHE A 134 8.80 18.67 -2.84
C PHE A 134 9.20 19.98 -2.16
N SER A 135 9.90 19.91 -1.04
CA SER A 135 10.33 21.09 -0.28
C SER A 135 11.57 21.75 -0.88
N ALA A 136 11.75 23.05 -0.70
CA ALA A 136 12.91 23.80 -1.19
C ALA A 136 14.23 23.35 -0.55
N ASP A 137 14.17 22.86 0.68
CA ASP A 137 15.27 22.32 1.47
C ASP A 137 15.44 20.78 1.33
N ALA A 138 14.81 20.18 0.32
CA ALA A 138 15.01 18.78 -0.06
C ALA A 138 16.50 18.49 -0.36
N ASN A 139 17.09 17.53 0.38
CA ASN A 139 18.53 17.25 0.36
C ASN A 139 18.87 15.74 0.35
N GLY A 140 17.92 14.89 -0.04
CA GLY A 140 18.03 13.43 -0.01
C GLY A 140 16.86 12.80 0.72
N TYR A 141 16.89 11.48 0.90
CA TYR A 141 15.85 10.76 1.65
C TYR A 141 16.35 10.19 2.98
N ALA A 142 15.42 9.99 3.91
CA ALA A 142 15.62 9.17 5.10
C ALA A 142 15.42 7.69 4.76
N LYS A 143 16.33 6.77 5.11
CA LYS A 143 16.05 5.34 5.00
C LYS A 143 14.98 4.92 6.02
N GLY A 144 14.09 4.00 5.63
CA GLY A 144 13.06 3.47 6.51
C GLY A 144 12.92 1.95 6.42
N ASP A 145 12.44 1.36 7.50
CA ASP A 145 12.01 -0.04 7.57
C ASP A 145 10.52 -0.16 7.28
N GLY A 146 10.10 -1.26 6.67
CA GLY A 146 8.69 -1.45 6.38
C GLY A 146 8.34 -2.85 5.94
N LEU A 147 7.12 -3.28 6.29
CA LEU A 147 6.51 -4.47 5.74
C LEU A 147 5.02 -4.19 5.55
N GLY A 148 4.56 -4.30 4.30
CA GLY A 148 3.16 -4.20 3.93
C GLY A 148 2.75 -5.39 3.08
N LEU A 149 1.53 -5.89 3.31
CA LEU A 149 0.89 -6.91 2.47
C LEU A 149 -0.55 -6.47 2.22
N ILE A 150 -1.06 -6.79 1.04
CA ILE A 150 -2.47 -6.66 0.67
C ILE A 150 -2.96 -7.97 0.05
N MET A 151 -4.27 -8.15 0.06
CA MET A 151 -4.96 -9.24 -0.62
C MET A 151 -5.76 -8.64 -1.78
N LEU A 152 -5.62 -9.23 -2.96
CA LEU A 152 -6.31 -8.83 -4.17
C LEU A 152 -7.17 -9.98 -4.68
N LYS A 153 -8.32 -9.61 -5.22
CA LYS A 153 -9.22 -10.47 -5.98
C LYS A 153 -9.75 -9.68 -7.16
N ARG A 154 -10.28 -10.38 -8.17
CA ARG A 154 -11.11 -9.73 -9.19
C ARG A 154 -12.33 -9.13 -8.51
N LEU A 155 -12.75 -7.94 -8.94
CA LEU A 155 -13.85 -7.21 -8.30
C LEU A 155 -15.12 -8.07 -8.18
N SER A 156 -15.48 -8.79 -9.26
CA SER A 156 -16.64 -9.69 -9.27
C SER A 156 -16.56 -10.82 -8.24
N ASP A 157 -15.35 -11.32 -7.97
CA ASP A 157 -15.13 -12.39 -6.98
C ASP A 157 -15.17 -11.83 -5.56
N ALA A 158 -14.70 -10.60 -5.35
CA ALA A 158 -14.81 -9.92 -4.07
C ALA A 158 -16.27 -9.59 -3.74
N GLU A 159 -17.02 -9.08 -4.71
CA GLU A 159 -18.47 -8.80 -4.56
C GLU A 159 -19.27 -10.07 -4.32
N ARG A 160 -19.00 -11.15 -5.07
CA ARG A 160 -19.66 -12.46 -4.88
C ARG A 160 -19.44 -13.00 -3.48
N ASP A 161 -18.21 -12.89 -2.97
CA ASP A 161 -17.84 -13.48 -1.68
C ASP A 161 -18.16 -12.55 -0.51
N GLY A 162 -18.73 -11.36 -0.77
CA GLY A 162 -19.11 -10.39 0.25
C GLY A 162 -17.91 -9.74 0.95
N ASP A 163 -16.78 -9.67 0.26
CA ASP A 163 -15.54 -9.13 0.84
C ASP A 163 -15.65 -7.62 1.06
N ARG A 164 -14.98 -7.14 2.11
CA ARG A 164 -14.78 -5.71 2.31
C ARG A 164 -13.75 -5.19 1.32
N ILE A 165 -14.16 -4.26 0.46
CA ILE A 165 -13.30 -3.69 -0.59
C ILE A 165 -12.86 -2.28 -0.17
N TYR A 166 -11.56 -2.09 0.02
CA TYR A 166 -10.96 -0.79 0.34
C TYR A 166 -10.90 0.15 -0.86
N CYS A 167 -10.50 -0.37 -2.01
CA CYS A 167 -10.42 0.34 -3.28
C CYS A 167 -10.39 -0.65 -4.45
N VAL A 168 -10.55 -0.14 -5.67
CA VAL A 168 -10.41 -0.91 -6.92
C VAL A 168 -9.11 -0.51 -7.61
N ILE A 169 -8.21 -1.46 -7.85
CA ILE A 169 -7.06 -1.22 -8.73
C ILE A 169 -7.54 -1.31 -10.16
N ARG A 170 -7.59 -0.17 -10.85
CA ARG A 170 -7.97 -0.11 -12.27
C ARG A 170 -6.87 -0.60 -13.15
N ASP A 171 -5.66 -0.16 -12.84
CA ASP A 171 -4.51 -0.64 -13.57
C ASP A 171 -3.20 -0.39 -12.87
N VAL A 172 -2.21 -1.19 -13.23
CA VAL A 172 -0.80 -0.99 -12.88
C VAL A 172 0.04 -1.33 -14.10
N LEU A 173 0.93 -0.44 -14.50
CA LEU A 173 1.98 -0.77 -15.48
C LEU A 173 3.35 -0.46 -14.92
N SER A 174 4.33 -1.15 -15.49
CA SER A 174 5.74 -0.87 -15.34
C SER A 174 6.41 -0.53 -16.67
N ASN A 175 7.47 0.27 -16.62
CA ASN A 175 8.38 0.48 -17.74
C ASN A 175 9.82 0.71 -17.23
N HIS A 176 10.74 0.95 -18.16
CA HIS A 176 12.10 1.34 -17.84
C HIS A 176 12.45 2.71 -18.43
N ASP A 177 13.23 3.50 -17.70
CA ASP A 177 13.69 4.82 -18.15
C ASP A 177 14.40 4.77 -19.51
N GLY A 178 15.24 3.74 -19.72
CA GLY A 178 16.20 3.74 -20.82
C GLY A 178 17.40 4.64 -20.49
N ASN A 179 17.91 5.39 -21.46
CA ASN A 179 19.03 6.32 -21.28
C ASN A 179 18.89 7.65 -22.04
N GLU A 180 17.75 7.91 -22.66
CA GLU A 180 17.56 9.00 -23.64
C GLU A 180 17.85 10.40 -23.07
N ASP A 181 17.40 10.67 -21.83
CA ASP A 181 17.52 11.95 -21.14
C ASP A 181 18.28 11.84 -19.81
N LYS A 182 19.06 10.77 -19.63
CA LYS A 182 19.77 10.48 -18.37
C LYS A 182 21.25 10.85 -18.46
N SER A 183 21.74 11.60 -17.47
CA SER A 183 23.18 11.86 -17.36
C SER A 183 23.97 10.70 -16.75
N ASN A 184 23.31 9.78 -16.03
CA ASN A 184 23.88 8.53 -15.53
C ASN A 184 22.78 7.51 -15.21
N PHE A 185 23.19 6.29 -14.80
CA PHE A 185 22.28 5.17 -14.52
C PHE A 185 21.21 5.44 -13.45
N VAL A 186 21.54 6.23 -12.41
CA VAL A 186 20.68 6.44 -11.22
C VAL A 186 19.83 7.71 -11.26
N VAL A 187 20.04 8.58 -12.26
CA VAL A 187 19.24 9.80 -12.46
C VAL A 187 17.88 9.40 -13.06
N PRO A 188 16.73 9.88 -12.59
CA PRO A 188 15.42 9.51 -13.17
C PRO A 188 15.21 10.13 -14.56
N SER A 189 14.36 9.49 -15.38
CA SER A 189 13.99 9.97 -16.72
C SER A 189 12.61 10.64 -16.72
N ALA A 190 12.53 11.88 -17.20
CA ALA A 190 11.24 12.56 -17.39
C ALA A 190 10.47 11.88 -18.54
N ALA A 191 11.16 11.56 -19.64
CA ALA A 191 10.57 10.85 -20.78
C ALA A 191 10.01 9.47 -20.37
N GLY A 192 10.75 8.72 -19.54
CA GLY A 192 10.34 7.44 -18.98
C GLY A 192 9.04 7.53 -18.20
N GLN A 193 8.94 8.49 -17.29
CA GLN A 193 7.75 8.73 -16.48
C GLN A 193 6.55 9.19 -17.35
N THR A 194 6.75 10.11 -18.30
CA THR A 194 5.67 10.56 -19.20
C THR A 194 5.15 9.42 -20.06
N ARG A 195 6.03 8.56 -20.61
CA ARG A 195 5.60 7.38 -21.37
C ARG A 195 4.79 6.43 -20.50
N LEU A 196 5.25 6.15 -19.28
CA LEU A 196 4.53 5.27 -18.36
C LEU A 196 3.11 5.76 -18.08
N LEU A 197 2.98 7.04 -17.71
CA LEU A 197 1.66 7.66 -17.48
C LEU A 197 0.82 7.56 -18.75
N THR A 198 1.37 7.96 -19.90
CA THR A 198 0.69 7.89 -21.19
C THR A 198 0.14 6.50 -21.48
N ASP A 199 0.94 5.47 -21.27
CA ASP A 199 0.56 4.09 -21.56
C ASP A 199 -0.52 3.58 -20.60
N VAL A 200 -0.42 3.88 -19.29
CA VAL A 200 -1.44 3.45 -18.31
C VAL A 200 -2.79 4.10 -18.62
N TYR A 201 -2.81 5.42 -18.80
CA TYR A 201 -4.05 6.16 -18.99
C TYR A 201 -4.68 5.89 -20.37
N LYS A 202 -3.86 5.60 -21.40
CA LYS A 202 -4.36 5.12 -22.70
C LYS A 202 -4.91 3.70 -22.62
N ARG A 203 -4.21 2.77 -21.96
CA ARG A 203 -4.65 1.37 -21.80
C ARG A 203 -5.99 1.27 -21.09
N THR A 204 -6.26 2.18 -20.17
CA THR A 204 -7.49 2.22 -19.39
C THR A 204 -8.58 3.11 -19.98
N ASN A 205 -8.26 3.91 -21.01
CA ASN A 205 -9.10 5.00 -21.50
C ASN A 205 -9.65 5.86 -20.35
N PHE A 206 -8.77 6.23 -19.42
CA PHE A 206 -9.15 6.80 -18.14
C PHE A 206 -9.16 8.32 -18.18
N ASP A 207 -10.23 8.92 -17.66
CA ASP A 207 -10.34 10.36 -17.57
C ASP A 207 -9.39 10.94 -16.51
N LEU A 208 -8.39 11.68 -16.98
CA LEU A 208 -7.37 12.36 -16.18
C LEU A 208 -7.97 13.30 -15.13
N GLN A 209 -9.13 13.90 -15.38
CA GLN A 209 -9.78 14.82 -14.45
C GLN A 209 -10.29 14.12 -13.19
N ARG A 210 -10.43 12.79 -13.21
CA ARG A 210 -10.83 11.98 -12.06
C ARG A 210 -9.69 11.70 -11.08
N ILE A 211 -8.43 11.89 -11.51
CA ILE A 211 -7.26 11.75 -10.63
C ILE A 211 -7.15 12.99 -9.76
N PHE A 212 -7.63 12.88 -8.54
CA PHE A 212 -7.67 14.00 -7.60
C PHE A 212 -6.35 14.18 -6.85
N TYR A 213 -5.67 13.06 -6.59
CA TYR A 213 -4.43 13.01 -5.83
C TYR A 213 -3.44 12.06 -6.48
N VAL A 214 -2.16 12.40 -6.42
CA VAL A 214 -1.07 11.47 -6.73
C VAL A 214 -0.22 11.26 -5.49
N GLU A 215 -0.20 10.01 -5.02
CA GLU A 215 0.80 9.52 -4.08
C GLU A 215 2.09 9.31 -4.89
N ALA A 216 2.93 10.34 -4.86
CA ALA A 216 4.13 10.41 -5.67
C ALA A 216 5.25 9.53 -5.10
N HIS A 217 6.26 9.25 -5.93
CA HIS A 217 7.49 8.65 -5.47
C HIS A 217 8.17 9.60 -4.47
N GLY A 218 8.25 10.90 -4.77
CA GLY A 218 8.51 12.01 -3.86
C GLY A 218 9.52 11.68 -2.77
N THR A 219 10.79 11.57 -3.15
CA THR A 219 11.85 11.10 -2.23
C THR A 219 12.41 12.21 -1.35
N GLY A 220 12.20 13.48 -1.70
CA GLY A 220 12.92 14.58 -1.05
C GLY A 220 14.30 14.79 -1.67
N THR A 221 14.53 14.30 -2.90
CA THR A 221 15.81 14.50 -3.57
C THR A 221 15.79 15.79 -4.39
N PRO A 222 16.90 16.57 -4.43
CA PRO A 222 16.94 17.80 -5.19
C PRO A 222 16.68 17.62 -6.69
N VAL A 223 16.99 16.45 -7.26
CA VAL A 223 16.85 16.18 -8.70
C VAL A 223 15.53 15.48 -9.01
N GLY A 224 15.16 14.46 -8.23
CA GLY A 224 13.99 13.63 -8.53
C GLY A 224 12.67 14.38 -8.34
N ASP A 225 12.53 15.15 -7.25
CA ASP A 225 11.27 15.81 -6.93
C ASP A 225 10.82 16.83 -8.01
N PRO A 226 11.70 17.70 -8.54
CA PRO A 226 11.34 18.55 -9.68
C PRO A 226 10.97 17.79 -10.94
N ILE A 227 11.70 16.72 -11.27
CA ILE A 227 11.43 15.91 -12.47
C ILE A 227 10.03 15.29 -12.38
N GLU A 228 9.73 14.65 -11.24
CA GLU A 228 8.44 13.99 -11.03
C GLU A 228 7.28 14.99 -11.00
N ALA A 229 7.39 16.06 -10.22
CA ALA A 229 6.30 17.04 -10.08
C ALA A 229 6.01 17.75 -11.40
N ASN A 230 7.04 18.12 -12.17
CA ASN A 230 6.83 18.74 -13.48
C ASN A 230 6.30 17.73 -14.51
N CYS A 231 6.73 16.46 -14.47
CA CYS A 231 6.15 15.41 -15.31
C CYS A 231 4.65 15.22 -15.03
N LEU A 232 4.26 15.14 -13.75
CA LEU A 232 2.85 15.07 -13.35
C LEU A 232 2.08 16.32 -13.80
N GLY A 233 2.63 17.50 -13.55
CA GLY A 233 2.01 18.77 -13.93
C GLY A 233 1.78 18.89 -15.44
N GLN A 234 2.77 18.53 -16.25
CA GLN A 234 2.66 18.52 -17.71
C GLN A 234 1.65 17.49 -18.22
N PHE A 235 1.65 16.29 -17.65
CA PHE A 235 0.80 15.20 -18.10
C PHE A 235 -0.68 15.44 -17.78
N PHE A 236 -1.00 15.83 -16.55
CA PHE A 236 -2.39 16.08 -16.14
C PHE A 236 -2.89 17.47 -16.57
N ASN A 237 -1.98 18.43 -16.74
CA ASN A 237 -2.21 19.79 -17.21
C ASN A 237 -3.51 20.44 -16.70
N ARG A 238 -3.56 20.72 -15.39
CA ARG A 238 -4.74 21.33 -14.74
C ARG A 238 -4.73 22.86 -14.73
N SER A 239 -3.94 23.51 -15.59
CA SER A 239 -3.71 24.96 -15.57
C SER A 239 -4.98 25.82 -15.59
N SER A 240 -6.09 25.29 -16.12
CA SER A 240 -7.40 25.97 -16.18
C SER A 240 -8.52 25.22 -15.46
N LEU A 241 -8.20 24.23 -14.62
CA LEU A 241 -9.16 23.36 -13.95
C LEU A 241 -9.10 23.54 -12.44
N GLU A 242 -10.26 23.61 -11.80
CA GLU A 242 -10.40 23.51 -10.35
C GLU A 242 -11.14 22.22 -10.00
N PRO A 243 -10.72 21.48 -8.96
CA PRO A 243 -9.58 21.77 -8.08
C PRO A 243 -8.21 21.40 -8.68
N PRO A 244 -7.10 21.93 -8.11
CA PRO A 244 -5.73 21.59 -8.51
C PRO A 244 -5.45 20.10 -8.38
N LEU A 245 -4.39 19.63 -9.07
CA LEU A 245 -3.89 18.28 -8.84
C LEU A 245 -3.15 18.27 -7.51
N LEU A 246 -3.62 17.46 -6.57
CA LEU A 246 -2.97 17.31 -5.28
C LEU A 246 -1.83 16.29 -5.37
N ILE A 247 -0.70 16.57 -4.75
CA ILE A 247 0.42 15.64 -4.63
C ILE A 247 0.95 15.53 -3.20
N GLY A 248 1.55 14.41 -2.88
CA GLY A 248 2.29 14.20 -1.63
C GLY A 248 2.98 12.84 -1.63
N SER A 249 3.67 12.54 -0.52
CA SER A 249 4.40 11.28 -0.37
C SER A 249 4.39 10.82 1.09
N VAL A 250 4.05 9.55 1.31
CA VAL A 250 4.14 8.87 2.61
C VAL A 250 5.57 8.87 3.17
N LYS A 251 6.58 9.06 2.31
CA LYS A 251 7.99 9.08 2.71
C LYS A 251 8.30 10.24 3.64
N SER A 252 7.55 11.33 3.55
CA SER A 252 7.67 12.45 4.49
C SER A 252 7.33 12.08 5.94
N ASN A 253 6.55 11.01 6.15
CA ASN A 253 6.17 10.50 7.47
C ASN A 253 7.06 9.35 7.94
N LEU A 254 7.34 8.39 7.05
CA LEU A 254 7.94 7.10 7.40
C LEU A 254 9.40 6.95 6.94
N GLY A 255 9.93 7.94 6.23
CA GLY A 255 11.12 7.77 5.42
C GLY A 255 10.84 6.90 4.18
N HIS A 256 11.87 6.69 3.38
CA HIS A 256 11.83 5.82 2.22
C HIS A 256 12.00 4.36 2.66
N THR A 257 10.91 3.60 2.67
CA THR A 257 10.90 2.16 3.01
C THR A 257 11.34 1.24 1.86
N GLU A 258 12.11 1.79 0.92
CA GLU A 258 12.75 1.12 -0.23
C GLU A 258 11.91 0.03 -0.88
N GLY A 259 12.24 -1.27 -0.71
CA GLY A 259 11.49 -2.38 -1.30
C GLY A 259 10.01 -2.41 -0.92
N ALA A 260 9.63 -1.83 0.22
CA ALA A 260 8.26 -1.68 0.72
C ALA A 260 7.63 -0.30 0.42
N ALA A 261 8.29 0.59 -0.34
CA ALA A 261 7.81 1.95 -0.57
C ALA A 261 6.52 2.01 -1.40
N GLY A 262 6.44 1.19 -2.45
CA GLY A 262 5.25 1.11 -3.31
C GLY A 262 4.01 0.65 -2.53
N ILE A 263 4.14 -0.41 -1.73
CA ILE A 263 3.02 -0.91 -0.93
C ILE A 263 2.60 0.06 0.18
N ALA A 264 3.55 0.80 0.77
CA ALA A 264 3.22 1.86 1.74
C ALA A 264 2.38 2.98 1.10
N GLY A 265 2.75 3.41 -0.10
CA GLY A 265 1.98 4.39 -0.88
C GLY A 265 0.59 3.88 -1.26
N LEU A 266 0.49 2.63 -1.73
CA LEU A 266 -0.80 2.01 -2.07
C LEU A 266 -1.72 1.83 -0.85
N ILE A 267 -1.19 1.40 0.29
CA ILE A 267 -1.95 1.32 1.54
C ILE A 267 -2.43 2.71 1.96
N LYS A 268 -1.57 3.74 1.90
CA LYS A 268 -1.98 5.12 2.17
C LYS A 268 -3.11 5.55 1.24
N ALA A 269 -2.99 5.33 -0.07
CA ALA A 269 -4.01 5.68 -1.04
C ALA A 269 -5.36 4.99 -0.76
N ALA A 270 -5.33 3.69 -0.46
CA ALA A 270 -6.53 2.93 -0.07
C ALA A 270 -7.17 3.50 1.22
N MET A 271 -6.35 3.83 2.23
CA MET A 271 -6.85 4.44 3.47
C MET A 271 -7.37 5.87 3.26
N CYS A 272 -6.78 6.64 2.35
CA CYS A 272 -7.30 7.96 1.97
C CYS A 272 -8.71 7.85 1.40
N MET A 273 -8.96 6.86 0.53
CA MET A 273 -10.29 6.60 -0.03
C MET A 273 -11.25 6.14 1.05
N TYR A 274 -10.84 5.18 1.88
CA TYR A 274 -11.64 4.63 2.96
C TYR A 274 -12.08 5.70 3.97
N HIS A 275 -11.18 6.59 4.38
CA HIS A 275 -11.46 7.70 5.31
C HIS A 275 -11.92 8.98 4.61
N ARG A 276 -12.01 8.96 3.28
CA ARG A 276 -12.35 10.11 2.44
C ARG A 276 -11.51 11.38 2.72
N ALA A 277 -10.25 11.21 3.11
CA ALA A 277 -9.36 12.30 3.51
C ALA A 277 -7.91 12.01 3.12
N ILE A 278 -7.23 13.03 2.59
CA ILE A 278 -5.80 13.00 2.26
C ILE A 278 -5.03 13.64 3.41
N PRO A 279 -4.14 12.91 4.11
CA PRO A 279 -3.35 13.48 5.19
C PRO A 279 -2.27 14.44 4.67
N PRO A 280 -1.76 15.36 5.52
CA PRO A 280 -0.72 16.29 5.14
C PRO A 280 0.59 15.60 4.75
N ASN A 281 1.27 16.16 3.76
CA ASN A 281 2.67 15.90 3.44
C ASN A 281 3.54 16.58 4.50
N MET A 282 4.24 15.78 5.30
CA MET A 282 5.00 16.30 6.43
C MET A 282 6.33 16.91 5.97
N GLN A 283 7.01 17.61 6.88
CA GLN A 283 8.37 18.13 6.66
C GLN A 283 8.49 19.08 5.44
N PHE A 284 7.38 19.70 5.04
CA PHE A 284 7.29 20.66 3.95
C PHE A 284 7.39 22.08 4.51
N THR A 285 8.35 22.87 4.02
CA THR A 285 8.54 24.27 4.46
C THR A 285 8.05 25.26 3.40
N SER A 286 8.60 25.16 2.20
CA SER A 286 8.20 25.92 1.02
C SER A 286 8.43 25.07 -0.22
N LEU A 287 7.73 25.38 -1.31
CA LEU A 287 7.85 24.63 -2.55
C LEU A 287 9.26 24.79 -3.16
N ASN A 288 9.82 23.69 -3.64
CA ASN A 288 11.05 23.74 -4.43
C ASN A 288 10.87 24.64 -5.68
N PRO A 289 11.69 25.69 -5.87
CA PRO A 289 11.51 26.67 -6.93
C PRO A 289 11.71 26.11 -8.35
N ARG A 290 12.24 24.88 -8.49
CA ARG A 290 12.32 24.17 -9.77
C ARG A 290 11.02 23.45 -10.16
N ILE A 291 10.01 23.44 -9.29
CA ILE A 291 8.69 22.89 -9.56
C ILE A 291 7.80 24.01 -10.09
N GLU A 292 7.28 23.86 -11.31
CA GLU A 292 6.41 24.83 -11.99
C GLU A 292 4.94 24.68 -11.52
N ALA A 293 4.71 24.63 -10.21
CA ALA A 293 3.40 24.33 -9.62
C ALA A 293 2.27 25.26 -10.09
N GLN A 294 2.54 26.56 -10.16
CA GLN A 294 1.55 27.56 -10.60
C GLN A 294 1.20 27.38 -12.08
N ARG A 295 2.18 26.99 -12.91
CA ARG A 295 1.97 26.77 -14.35
C ARG A 295 1.02 25.61 -14.60
N TYR A 296 1.09 24.56 -13.80
CA TYR A 296 0.36 23.31 -14.01
C TYR A 296 -0.82 23.09 -13.05
N ASN A 297 -1.12 24.06 -12.19
CA ASN A 297 -2.08 23.97 -11.09
C ASN A 297 -1.89 22.72 -10.21
N LEU A 298 -0.68 22.58 -9.66
CA LEU A 298 -0.26 21.44 -8.84
C LEU A 298 0.02 21.88 -7.40
N HIS A 299 -0.59 21.22 -6.43
CA HIS A 299 -0.55 21.61 -5.02
C HIS A 299 -0.03 20.48 -4.13
N VAL A 300 1.00 20.76 -3.32
CA VAL A 300 1.46 19.84 -2.26
C VAL A 300 0.49 19.93 -1.08
N VAL A 301 0.00 18.80 -0.60
CA VAL A 301 -0.98 18.74 0.49
C VAL A 301 -0.33 19.14 1.82
N GLN A 302 -0.70 20.29 2.41
CA GLN A 302 -0.10 20.79 3.66
C GLN A 302 -0.99 20.59 4.91
N HIS A 303 -2.28 20.40 4.69
CA HIS A 303 -3.28 20.11 5.72
C HIS A 303 -4.19 18.98 5.24
N SER A 304 -4.94 18.36 6.14
CA SER A 304 -5.88 17.31 5.75
C SER A 304 -6.93 17.86 4.78
N ILE A 305 -7.06 17.25 3.60
CA ILE A 305 -8.04 17.63 2.57
C ILE A 305 -9.05 16.51 2.41
N HIS A 306 -10.35 16.83 2.51
CA HIS A 306 -11.41 15.86 2.26
C HIS A 306 -11.67 15.72 0.76
N PHE A 307 -11.94 14.49 0.34
CA PHE A 307 -12.36 14.24 -1.02
C PHE A 307 -13.76 14.84 -1.27
N PRO A 308 -13.99 15.49 -2.44
CA PRO A 308 -15.32 15.99 -2.79
C PRO A 308 -16.32 14.84 -2.88
N PRO A 309 -17.64 15.10 -2.83
CA PRO A 309 -18.64 14.06 -3.07
C PRO A 309 -18.34 13.33 -4.38
N SER A 310 -18.33 12.00 -4.33
CA SER A 310 -18.12 11.15 -5.50
C SER A 310 -19.45 10.63 -6.01
N THR A 311 -19.59 10.46 -7.33
CA THR A 311 -20.77 9.81 -7.93
C THR A 311 -20.45 8.39 -8.38
N ASP A 312 -21.48 7.55 -8.54
CA ASP A 312 -21.33 6.18 -9.07
C ASP A 312 -20.73 6.17 -10.49
N THR A 313 -20.96 7.24 -11.26
CA THR A 313 -20.47 7.40 -12.64
C THR A 313 -19.07 7.99 -12.73
N ALA A 314 -18.54 8.56 -11.65
CA ALA A 314 -17.22 9.15 -11.60
C ALA A 314 -16.58 8.95 -10.21
N PRO A 315 -16.23 7.70 -9.82
CA PRO A 315 -15.51 7.46 -8.59
C PRO A 315 -14.20 8.25 -8.54
N ILE A 316 -13.86 8.78 -7.38
CA ILE A 316 -12.58 9.47 -7.17
C ILE A 316 -11.42 8.48 -7.33
N ALA A 317 -10.36 8.95 -7.96
CA ALA A 317 -9.18 8.15 -8.23
C ALA A 317 -7.89 8.79 -7.72
N ILE A 318 -6.93 7.92 -7.41
CA ILE A 318 -5.58 8.28 -6.96
C ILE A 318 -4.58 7.60 -7.89
N GLY A 319 -3.60 8.38 -8.37
CA GLY A 319 -2.40 7.84 -9.01
C GLY A 319 -1.33 7.50 -7.97
N ILE A 320 -0.56 6.44 -8.18
CA ILE A 320 0.51 6.06 -7.26
C ILE A 320 1.78 5.81 -8.08
N ASN A 321 2.85 6.53 -7.76
CA ASN A 321 4.15 6.37 -8.40
C ASN A 321 5.12 5.61 -7.49
N SER A 322 5.86 4.66 -8.06
CA SER A 322 7.05 4.12 -7.43
C SER A 322 8.14 3.92 -8.49
N PHE A 323 9.24 4.66 -8.33
CA PHE A 323 10.34 4.67 -9.30
C PHE A 323 11.59 4.06 -8.67
N GLY A 324 12.13 3.04 -9.32
CA GLY A 324 13.34 2.34 -8.88
C GLY A 324 14.58 3.07 -9.33
N MET A 325 15.61 3.13 -8.48
CA MET A 325 16.89 3.77 -8.80
C MET A 325 17.58 3.19 -10.05
N GLY A 326 17.30 1.93 -10.40
CA GLY A 326 17.76 1.31 -11.65
C GLY A 326 17.04 1.79 -12.91
N GLY A 327 15.95 2.55 -12.77
CA GLY A 327 15.11 3.04 -13.85
C GLY A 327 13.81 2.28 -14.07
N ASN A 328 13.51 1.25 -13.26
CA ASN A 328 12.22 0.54 -13.32
C ASN A 328 11.12 1.37 -12.66
N ASN A 329 10.21 1.91 -13.46
CA ASN A 329 9.12 2.75 -13.00
C ASN A 329 7.83 1.97 -12.95
N VAL A 330 7.01 2.20 -11.94
CA VAL A 330 5.68 1.60 -11.80
C VAL A 330 4.67 2.66 -11.44
N HIS A 331 3.53 2.64 -12.12
CA HIS A 331 2.41 3.54 -11.88
C HIS A 331 1.12 2.74 -11.73
N ALA A 332 0.35 3.03 -10.68
CA ALA A 332 -0.95 2.44 -10.44
C ALA A 332 -2.06 3.50 -10.43
N ILE A 333 -3.22 3.15 -10.97
CA ILE A 333 -4.47 3.88 -10.81
C ILE A 333 -5.37 3.08 -9.88
N VAL A 334 -5.77 3.70 -8.77
CA VAL A 334 -6.78 3.16 -7.86
C VAL A 334 -8.01 4.05 -7.85
N GLU A 335 -9.18 3.45 -7.68
CA GLU A 335 -10.49 4.11 -7.61
C GLU A 335 -11.22 3.75 -6.31
N GLU A 336 -12.03 4.68 -5.82
CA GLU A 336 -12.99 4.41 -4.74
C GLU A 336 -13.97 3.31 -5.16
N TYR A 337 -14.15 2.30 -4.31
CA TYR A 337 -15.20 1.29 -4.53
C TYR A 337 -16.56 1.86 -4.13
N ARG A 338 -17.53 1.77 -5.05
CA ARG A 338 -18.92 2.15 -4.85
C ARG A 338 -19.80 0.91 -5.06
N PRO A 339 -20.45 0.38 -4.01
CA PRO A 339 -21.36 -0.74 -4.17
C PRO A 339 -22.49 -0.36 -5.12
N SER A 340 -22.80 -1.21 -6.10
CA SER A 340 -23.95 -0.97 -6.97
C SER A 340 -25.25 -0.92 -6.13
N ALA A 341 -26.19 -0.04 -6.47
CA ALA A 341 -27.47 0.09 -5.75
C ALA A 341 -28.31 -1.21 -5.73
N LYS A 342 -27.99 -2.21 -6.56
CA LYS A 342 -28.59 -3.56 -6.50
C LYS A 342 -28.02 -4.43 -5.36
N ASN A 343 -26.82 -4.11 -4.91
CA ASN A 343 -26.16 -4.71 -3.75
C ASN A 343 -26.37 -3.90 -2.47
N SER A 344 -27.09 -2.76 -2.51
CA SER A 344 -27.66 -2.13 -1.31
C SER A 344 -28.90 -2.90 -0.83
N ILE A 345 -28.78 -4.22 -0.71
CA ILE A 345 -29.59 -4.93 0.25
C ILE A 345 -29.02 -4.45 1.58
N THR A 346 -29.86 -3.82 2.41
CA THR A 346 -29.58 -3.63 3.84
C THR A 346 -28.78 -4.82 4.33
N ASN A 347 -27.53 -4.60 4.77
CA ASN A 347 -26.61 -5.65 5.23
C ASN A 347 -27.25 -6.49 6.34
N GLY A 348 -28.09 -7.44 5.94
CA GLY A 348 -28.43 -8.63 6.69
C GLY A 348 -27.23 -9.53 6.55
N TYR A 349 -26.23 -9.28 7.41
CA TYR A 349 -25.06 -10.14 7.57
C TYR A 349 -25.52 -11.60 7.67
N THR A 350 -25.26 -12.37 6.62
CA THR A 350 -25.42 -13.83 6.65
C THR A 350 -24.10 -14.44 7.11
N ASN A 351 -24.04 -14.68 8.42
CA ASN A 351 -23.35 -15.79 9.09
C ASN A 351 -21.96 -16.23 8.58
N GLY A 352 -20.93 -15.62 9.18
CA GLY A 352 -19.68 -16.30 9.52
C GLY A 352 -19.47 -16.26 11.03
N HIS A 353 -19.95 -17.28 11.75
CA HIS A 353 -19.75 -17.55 13.19
C HIS A 353 -20.57 -16.77 14.25
N ALA A 354 -21.81 -16.37 13.97
CA ALA A 354 -22.80 -16.02 14.99
C ALA A 354 -23.95 -17.06 15.05
N ASN A 355 -23.63 -18.32 15.33
CA ASN A 355 -24.66 -19.34 15.61
C ASN A 355 -25.27 -19.09 17.00
N GLY A 356 -26.30 -18.25 17.10
CA GLY A 356 -27.09 -18.15 18.33
C GLY A 356 -27.94 -16.91 18.60
N CYS A 357 -28.31 -16.08 17.62
CA CYS A 357 -29.26 -14.99 17.86
C CYS A 357 -30.68 -15.53 18.07
N HIS A 358 -31.04 -15.86 19.32
CA HIS A 358 -32.43 -15.99 19.73
C HIS A 358 -32.99 -14.60 20.04
N GLN A 359 -34.01 -14.17 19.28
CA GLN A 359 -34.84 -13.04 19.68
C GLN A 359 -35.69 -13.46 20.87
N ILE A 360 -35.28 -13.00 22.05
CA ILE A 360 -36.11 -13.04 23.25
C ILE A 360 -36.30 -11.57 23.62
N GLU A 361 -37.55 -11.08 23.52
CA GLU A 361 -37.99 -9.75 23.97
C GLU A 361 -37.21 -8.54 23.40
N ASN A 362 -37.33 -8.23 22.09
CA ASN A 362 -36.79 -6.98 21.47
C ASN A 362 -35.30 -6.66 21.75
N LYS A 363 -34.54 -7.58 22.32
CA LYS A 363 -33.11 -7.47 22.60
C LYS A 363 -32.36 -8.39 21.64
N GLN A 364 -31.44 -7.81 20.86
CA GLN A 364 -30.42 -8.57 20.14
C GLN A 364 -29.26 -8.78 21.11
N TYR A 365 -28.84 -10.04 21.20
CA TYR A 365 -27.64 -10.45 21.93
C TYR A 365 -26.56 -10.76 20.89
N PHE A 366 -25.33 -10.30 21.16
CA PHE A 366 -24.17 -10.60 20.34
C PHE A 366 -23.18 -11.45 21.15
N VAL A 367 -22.65 -12.49 20.53
CA VAL A 367 -21.66 -13.37 21.15
C VAL A 367 -20.29 -13.04 20.58
N PHE A 368 -19.36 -12.65 21.45
CA PHE A 368 -17.96 -12.44 21.10
C PHE A 368 -17.15 -13.69 21.39
N LEU A 369 -16.63 -14.30 20.33
CA LEU A 369 -15.78 -15.49 20.44
C LEU A 369 -14.32 -15.06 20.25
N PHE A 370 -13.48 -15.42 21.22
CA PHE A 370 -12.04 -15.21 21.17
C PHE A 370 -11.32 -16.55 21.29
N SER A 371 -10.30 -16.75 20.47
CA SER A 371 -9.42 -17.91 20.57
C SER A 371 -7.99 -17.51 20.27
N THR A 372 -7.05 -18.08 21.03
CA THR A 372 -5.61 -17.88 20.79
C THR A 372 -4.86 -19.14 21.22
N LYS A 373 -3.59 -19.27 20.79
CA LYS A 373 -2.75 -20.42 21.14
C LYS A 373 -2.38 -20.50 22.62
N THR A 374 -2.46 -19.39 23.37
CA THR A 374 -2.05 -19.35 24.78
C THR A 374 -2.98 -18.51 25.62
N ARG A 375 -3.14 -18.85 26.91
CA ARG A 375 -3.95 -18.07 27.84
C ARG A 375 -3.50 -16.60 27.95
N LYS A 376 -2.19 -16.35 27.83
CA LYS A 376 -1.64 -14.98 27.84
C LYS A 376 -2.15 -14.20 26.62
N SER A 377 -2.00 -14.75 25.42
CA SER A 377 -2.49 -14.14 24.18
C SER A 377 -4.00 -13.87 24.21
N LEU A 378 -4.79 -14.75 24.83
CA LEU A 378 -6.23 -14.55 24.98
C LEU A 378 -6.54 -13.31 25.82
N LYS A 379 -5.85 -13.13 26.95
CA LYS A 379 -6.01 -11.94 27.79
C LYS A 379 -5.59 -10.67 27.05
N ASP A 380 -4.48 -10.73 26.34
CA ASP A 380 -3.96 -9.59 25.56
C ASP A 380 -4.95 -9.20 24.45
N GLN A 381 -5.53 -10.18 23.73
CA GLN A 381 -6.51 -9.93 22.66
C GLN A 381 -7.80 -9.30 23.20
N VAL A 382 -8.34 -9.82 24.30
CA VAL A 382 -9.55 -9.26 24.94
C VAL A 382 -9.28 -7.83 25.45
N ALA A 383 -8.10 -7.58 26.03
CA ALA A 383 -7.72 -6.24 26.47
C ALA A 383 -7.59 -5.25 25.30
N GLN A 384 -7.00 -5.68 24.18
CA GLN A 384 -6.92 -4.88 22.95
C GLN A 384 -8.30 -4.57 22.38
N PHE A 385 -9.20 -5.55 22.35
CA PHE A 385 -10.58 -5.34 21.90
C PHE A 385 -11.33 -4.34 22.78
N ASN A 386 -11.21 -4.46 24.11
CA ASN A 386 -11.80 -3.50 25.04
C ASN A 386 -11.25 -2.07 24.84
N GLN A 387 -9.93 -1.94 24.65
CA GLN A 387 -9.33 -0.63 24.36
C GLN A 387 -9.80 -0.05 23.03
N TRP A 388 -9.96 -0.90 22.01
CA TRP A 388 -10.49 -0.50 20.71
C TRP A 388 -11.93 0.02 20.82
N LEU A 389 -12.80 -0.67 21.57
CA LEU A 389 -14.17 -0.23 21.84
C LEU A 389 -14.23 1.13 22.53
N GLN A 390 -13.32 1.40 23.47
CA GLN A 390 -13.30 2.68 24.22
C GLN A 390 -12.87 3.88 23.37
N LYS A 391 -12.05 3.67 22.32
CA LYS A 391 -11.46 4.76 21.52
C LYS A 391 -12.34 5.25 20.38
N ARG A 392 -13.45 4.58 20.06
CA ARG A 392 -14.36 4.96 18.98
C ARG A 392 -15.71 5.42 19.56
N PRO A 393 -16.08 6.71 19.44
CA PRO A 393 -17.44 7.16 19.74
C PRO A 393 -18.43 6.43 18.82
N THR A 394 -19.63 6.18 19.32
CA THR A 394 -20.67 5.41 18.60
C THR A 394 -21.01 5.98 17.21
N SER A 395 -20.78 7.26 16.93
CA SER A 395 -21.22 7.95 15.71
C SER A 395 -20.41 7.67 14.42
N ASP A 396 -19.20 7.10 14.49
CA ASP A 396 -18.42 6.70 13.30
C ASP A 396 -18.68 5.24 12.87
N VAL A 397 -19.69 4.62 13.50
CA VAL A 397 -19.99 3.20 13.42
C VAL A 397 -21.22 2.97 12.53
N ASP A 398 -21.65 3.94 11.71
CA ASP A 398 -22.92 3.90 10.96
C ASP A 398 -23.07 2.74 9.96
N ASN A 399 -21.98 2.11 9.51
CA ASN A 399 -22.03 0.88 8.71
C ASN A 399 -21.98 -0.43 9.54
N ASP A 400 -21.61 -0.35 10.81
CA ASP A 400 -21.56 -1.46 11.79
C ASP A 400 -22.59 -1.24 12.95
N HIS A 401 -23.50 -0.28 12.81
CA HIS A 401 -24.16 0.40 13.94
C HIS A 401 -25.23 -0.43 14.65
N ALA A 402 -25.80 -1.46 13.99
CA ALA A 402 -26.70 -2.38 14.67
C ALA A 402 -25.98 -3.30 15.68
N PHE A 403 -24.67 -3.52 15.48
CA PHE A 403 -23.87 -4.48 16.24
C PHE A 403 -23.23 -3.87 17.49
N PHE A 404 -22.69 -2.65 17.40
CA PHE A 404 -21.86 -2.11 18.49
C PHE A 404 -22.57 -1.14 19.47
N GLN A 405 -23.72 -0.56 19.12
CA GLN A 405 -24.42 0.38 20.02
C GLN A 405 -25.00 -0.28 21.29
N ARG A 406 -24.95 -1.62 21.41
CA ARG A 406 -25.38 -2.35 22.61
C ARG A 406 -24.26 -2.67 23.60
N ILE A 407 -22.99 -2.49 23.21
CA ILE A 407 -21.85 -3.04 23.99
C ILE A 407 -21.25 -2.00 24.94
N SER A 408 -21.34 -0.71 24.63
CA SER A 408 -20.63 0.33 25.40
C SER A 408 -21.33 0.81 26.69
N GLN A 409 -22.44 0.20 27.11
CA GLN A 409 -23.13 0.60 28.37
C GLN A 409 -23.14 -0.45 29.49
N GLN A 410 -22.53 -1.64 29.34
CA GLN A 410 -22.61 -2.66 30.41
C GLN A 410 -21.32 -3.47 30.69
N LEU A 411 -20.12 -2.92 30.46
CA LEU A 411 -18.85 -3.57 30.84
C LEU A 411 -18.14 -2.91 32.03
N LEU A 412 -18.89 -2.31 32.95
CA LEU A 412 -18.45 -2.05 34.32
C LEU A 412 -19.32 -2.90 35.25
N LEU A 413 -18.86 -4.11 35.55
CA LEU A 413 -18.96 -4.81 36.84
C LEU A 413 -18.09 -6.07 36.80
#